data_AF-A0A370I0C6-F1
#
_entry.id   AF-A0A370I0C6-F1
#
_cell.length_a   1.000
_cell.length_b   1.000
_cell.length_c   1.000
_cell.angle_alpha   90.00
_cell.angle_beta   90.00
_cell.angle_gamma   90.00
#
_symmetry.space_group_name_H-M   'P 1'
#
loop_
_entity.id
_entity.type
_entity.pdbx_description
1 polymer ?
#
loop_
_entity_poly.entity_id
_entity_poly.type
_entity_poly.pdbx_seq_one_letter_code
_entity_poly.pdbx_strand_id
1 'polypeptide(L)' 'MSSYATPHFVAKVREAGVEIIEKRESTFRPDHPNALPEPHLFVYARRPQAN' A
#
# COMPACT_ATOMS: atom_id res chain seq x y z
N MET A 1 -12.93 -1.89 -11.34
CA MET A 1 -11.56 -1.92 -10.80
C MET A 1 -11.58 -1.21 -9.46
N SER A 2 -11.12 -1.82 -8.37
CA SER A 2 -10.92 -1.12 -7.11
C SER A 2 -9.49 -0.57 -7.06
N SER A 3 -9.37 0.75 -7.03
CA SER A 3 -8.15 1.43 -6.59
C SER A 3 -8.45 2.07 -5.24
N TYR A 4 -7.54 1.91 -4.28
CA TYR A 4 -7.69 2.48 -2.95
C TYR A 4 -6.71 3.63 -2.80
N ALA A 5 -7.18 4.75 -2.24
CA ALA A 5 -6.29 5.72 -1.64
C ALA A 5 -5.54 5.05 -0.47
N THR A 6 -4.29 5.48 -0.21
CA THR A 6 -3.45 4.98 0.88
C THR A 6 -4.19 4.77 2.21
N PRO A 7 -4.96 5.74 2.76
CA PRO A 7 -5.64 5.55 4.04
C PRO A 7 -6.66 4.41 4.01
N HIS A 8 -7.38 4.22 2.91
CA HIS A 8 -8.36 3.15 2.78
C HIS A 8 -7.66 1.78 2.71
N PHE A 9 -6.55 1.69 1.98
CA PHE A 9 -5.79 0.43 1.92
C PHE A 9 -5.19 0.08 3.28
N VAL A 10 -4.62 1.04 4.00
CA VAL A 10 -4.09 0.84 5.36
C VAL A 10 -5.17 0.37 6.32
N ALA A 11 -6.39 0.92 6.24
CA ALA A 11 -7.52 0.44 7.03
C ALA A 11 -7.82 -1.04 6.73
N LYS A 12 -7.85 -1.44 5.45
CA LYS A 12 -8.07 -2.85 5.08
C LYS A 12 -6.98 -3.80 5.58
N VAL A 13 -5.73 -3.38 5.50
CA VAL A 13 -4.60 -4.17 6.00
C VAL A 13 -4.73 -4.38 7.52
N ARG A 14 -5.15 -3.35 8.27
CA ARG A 14 -5.41 -3.49 9.71
C ARG A 14 -6.62 -4.36 10.02
N GLU A 15 -7.72 -4.22 9.27
CA GLU A 15 -8.92 -5.08 9.38
C GLU A 15 -8.60 -6.56 9.14
N ALA A 16 -7.64 -6.84 8.25
CA ALA A 16 -7.14 -8.19 7.99
C ALA A 16 -6.31 -8.76 9.15
N GLY A 17 -6.10 -7.98 10.22
CA GLY A 17 -5.40 -8.42 11.42
C GLY A 17 -3.89 -8.52 11.26
N VAL A 18 -3.26 -7.83 10.30
CA VAL A 18 -1.79 -7.74 10.24
C VAL A 18 -1.29 -6.45 10.88
N GLU A 19 -0.12 -6.52 11.51
CA GLU A 19 0.51 -5.36 12.13
C GLU A 19 1.44 -4.69 11.13
N ILE A 20 1.12 -3.44 10.77
CA ILE A 20 1.96 -2.62 9.89
C ILE A 20 3.12 -2.06 10.71
N ILE A 21 4.34 -2.41 10.31
CA ILE A 21 5.58 -1.94 10.91
C ILE A 21 6.01 -0.63 10.24
N GLU A 22 6.00 -0.62 8.90
CA GLU A 22 6.39 0.53 8.10
C GLU A 22 5.49 0.65 6.87
N LYS A 23 5.26 1.88 6.43
CA LYS A 23 4.64 2.17 5.14
C LYS A 23 5.44 3.25 4.42
N ARG A 24 5.52 3.13 3.10
CA ARG A 24 6.16 4.12 2.24
C ARG A 24 5.30 4.38 1.01
N GLU A 25 5.03 5.66 0.76
CA GLU A 25 4.37 6.12 -0.45
C GLU A 25 5.43 6.57 -1.45
N SER A 26 5.24 6.23 -2.72
CA SER A 26 6.12 6.65 -3.80
C SER A 26 5.28 6.92 -5.04
N THR A 27 5.77 7.77 -5.93
CA THR A 27 5.17 7.97 -7.26
C THR A 27 6.01 7.24 -8.28
N PHE A 28 5.45 6.21 -8.89
CA PHE A 28 6.04 5.56 -10.04
C PHE A 28 5.84 6.44 -11.28
N ARG A 29 6.91 6.64 -12.06
CA ARG A 29 6.89 7.43 -13.29
C ARG A 29 7.40 6.53 -14.42
N PRO A 30 6.50 5.92 -15.22
CA PRO A 30 6.91 5.07 -16.31
C PRO A 30 7.68 5.87 -17.36
N ASP A 31 8.74 5.28 -17.92
CA ASP A 31 9.47 5.85 -19.04
C ASP A 31 8.74 5.53 -20.36
N HIS A 32 7.56 6.15 -20.54
CA HIS A 32 6.76 6.03 -21.75
C HIS A 32 6.04 7.35 -22.04
N PRO A 33 6.04 7.86 -23.29
CA PRO A 33 5.57 9.22 -23.60
C PRO A 33 4.12 9.52 -23.19
N ASN A 34 3.26 8.51 -23.22
CA ASN A 34 1.83 8.66 -22.92
C ASN A 34 1.43 8.09 -21.55
N ALA A 35 2.40 7.67 -20.73
CA ALA A 35 2.11 7.12 -19.42
C ALA A 35 2.00 8.24 -18.37
N LEU A 36 1.08 8.07 -17.43
CA LEU A 36 0.89 8.99 -16.32
C LEU A 36 1.60 8.46 -15.07
N PRO A 37 2.06 9.35 -14.17
CA PRO A 37 2.57 8.93 -12.87
C PRO A 37 1.49 8.23 -12.03
N GLU A 38 1.88 7.18 -11.31
CA GLU A 38 0.97 6.37 -10.51
C GLU A 38 1.43 6.33 -9.04
N PRO A 39 0.51 6.54 -8.08
CA PRO A 39 0.82 6.42 -6.66
C PRO A 39 0.97 4.94 -6.27
N HIS A 40 2.09 4.59 -5.66
CA HIS A 40 2.37 3.28 -5.12
C HIS A 40 2.47 3.34 -3.60
N LEU A 41 1.92 2.32 -2.94
CA LEU A 41 2.04 2.11 -1.50
C LEU A 41 2.79 0.81 -1.23
N PHE A 42 3.89 0.90 -0.50
CA PHE A 42 4.62 -0.24 0.03
C PHE A 42 4.30 -0.40 1.51
N VAL A 43 3.99 -1.62 1.94
CA VAL A 43 3.67 -1.93 3.34
C VAL A 43 4.57 -3.06 3.82
N TYR A 44 5.35 -2.79 4.86
CA TYR A 44 6.05 -3.83 5.62
C TYR A 44 5.21 -4.15 6.85
N ALA A 45 4.80 -5.41 6.96
CA ALA A 45 3.91 -5.86 8.02
C ALA A 45 4.33 -7.24 8.53
N ARG A 46 3.96 -7.53 9.77
CA ARG A 46 4.09 -8.87 10.35
C ARG A 46 2.72 -9.49 10.60
N ARG A 47 2.68 -10.82 10.48
CA ARG A 47 1.56 -11.60 11.01
C ARG A 47 1.58 -11.49 12.55
N PRO A 48 0.44 -11.31 13.23
CA PRO A 48 0.41 -11.37 14.68
C PRO A 48 0.92 -12.73 15.14
N GLN A 49 1.65 -12.76 16.25
CA GLN A 49 1.88 -14.02 16.94
C GLN A 49 0.53 -14.53 17.47
N ALA A 50 0.24 -15.81 17.20
CA ALA A 50 -0.80 -16.49 17.95
C ALA A 50 -0.26 -16.68 19.38
N ASN A 51 -1.01 -16.18 20.36
CA ASN A 51 -0.78 -16.52 21.77
C ASN A 51 -1.09 -18.00 22.02
#